data_AF-A0A9X4AET0-F1
#
_entry.id   AF-A0A9X4AET0-F1
#
_cell.length_a   1.000
_cell.length_b   1.000
_cell.length_c   1.000
_cell.angle_alpha   90.00
_cell.angle_beta   90.00
_cell.angle_gamma   90.00
#
_symmetry.space_group_name_H-M   'P 1'
#
loop_
_entity.id
_entity.type
_entity.pdbx_description
1 polymer ?
#
loop_
_entity_poly.entity_id
_entity_poly.type
_entity_poly.pdbx_seq_one_letter_code
_entity_poly.pdbx_strand_id
1 'polypeptide(L)'
;MKFDCKGFLLTEVLVCLSIFSIIIFTLIPIIKQVRMDEYQLSLKREIELELHDQLQYYLWAYRDITLPITISKKVKMKEAYFTINQRDNLLEGCVEWQNEDKTTKRTCLYGYPSK
;
A
#
# COMPACT_ATOMS: atom_id res chain seq x y z
N MET A 1 63.76 -13.31 -13.43
CA MET A 1 62.74 -12.50 -12.72
C MET A 1 61.56 -13.41 -12.43
N LYS A 2 61.38 -13.88 -11.17
CA LYS A 2 60.27 -14.75 -10.78
C LYS A 2 59.09 -13.86 -10.36
N PHE A 3 57.99 -13.89 -11.09
CA PHE A 3 56.72 -13.32 -10.64
C PHE A 3 56.08 -14.30 -9.66
N ASP A 4 55.88 -13.88 -8.42
CA ASP A 4 55.23 -14.69 -7.39
C ASP A 4 53.70 -14.54 -7.54
N CYS A 5 53.07 -15.45 -8.29
CA CYS A 5 51.67 -15.36 -8.69
C CYS A 5 50.65 -15.51 -7.53
N LYS A 6 51.10 -15.84 -6.32
CA LYS A 6 50.22 -16.07 -5.16
C LYS A 6 49.55 -14.79 -4.67
N GLY A 7 50.23 -13.64 -4.74
CA GLY A 7 49.64 -12.35 -4.37
C GLY A 7 48.57 -11.88 -5.35
N PHE A 8 48.75 -12.16 -6.65
CA PHE A 8 47.82 -11.78 -7.71
C PHE A 8 46.46 -12.48 -7.57
N LEU A 9 46.47 -13.79 -7.30
CA LEU A 9 45.24 -14.56 -7.08
C LEU A 9 44.45 -14.09 -5.86
N LEU A 10 45.14 -13.70 -4.78
CA LEU A 10 44.48 -13.16 -3.59
C LEU A 10 43.81 -11.82 -3.87
N THR A 11 44.48 -10.91 -4.60
CA THR A 11 43.88 -9.63 -4.97
C THR A 11 42.69 -9.80 -5.91
N GLU A 12 42.77 -10.74 -6.86
CA GLU A 12 41.68 -11.04 -7.79
C GLU A 12 40.45 -11.57 -7.05
N VAL A 13 40.64 -12.52 -6.12
CA VAL A 13 39.55 -13.05 -5.30
C VAL A 13 38.92 -11.97 -4.41
N LEU A 14 39.74 -11.08 -3.82
CA LEU A 14 39.24 -9.98 -2.99
C LEU A 14 38.41 -8.97 -3.80
N VAL A 15 38.86 -8.64 -5.02
CA VAL A 15 38.10 -7.77 -5.92
C VAL A 15 36.77 -8.42 -6.30
N CYS A 16 36.77 -9.69 -6.71
CA CYS A 16 35.55 -10.43 -7.04
C CYS A 16 34.58 -10.51 -5.84
N LEU A 17 35.08 -10.80 -4.64
CA LEU A 17 34.27 -10.84 -3.42
C LEU A 17 33.71 -9.46 -3.07
N SER A 18 34.46 -8.38 -3.28
CA SER A 18 33.98 -7.03 -3.02
C SER A 18 32.83 -6.65 -3.94
N ILE A 19 32.95 -6.96 -5.24
CA ILE A 19 31.92 -6.70 -6.24
C ILE A 19 30.68 -7.53 -5.92
N PHE A 20 30.86 -8.82 -5.63
CA PHE A 20 29.77 -9.71 -5.26
C PHE A 20 29.03 -9.25 -4.00
N SER A 21 29.78 -8.79 -3.00
CA SER A 21 29.21 -8.26 -1.76
C SER A 21 28.39 -6.99 -2.02
N ILE A 22 28.89 -6.07 -2.85
CA ILE A 22 28.15 -4.87 -3.25
C ILE A 22 26.83 -5.25 -3.94
N ILE A 23 26.86 -6.23 -4.85
CA ILE A 23 25.67 -6.71 -5.55
C ILE A 23 24.66 -7.28 -4.56
N ILE A 24 25.08 -8.15 -3.64
CA ILE A 24 24.18 -8.73 -2.63
C ILE A 24 23.59 -7.65 -1.74
N PHE A 25 24.43 -6.77 -1.20
CA PHE A 25 24.01 -5.73 -0.27
C PHE A 25 23.12 -4.68 -0.92
N THR A 26 23.14 -4.54 -2.25
CA THR A 26 22.22 -3.65 -2.97
C THR A 26 20.94 -4.36 -3.37
N LEU A 27 21.01 -5.57 -3.94
CA LEU A 27 19.83 -6.28 -4.43
C LEU A 27 18.87 -6.70 -3.32
N ILE A 28 19.39 -7.17 -2.17
CA ILE A 28 18.53 -7.60 -1.05
C ILE A 28 17.60 -6.47 -0.56
N PRO A 29 18.10 -5.28 -0.17
CA PRO A 29 17.23 -4.20 0.28
C PRO A 29 16.32 -3.67 -0.83
N ILE A 30 16.78 -3.63 -2.09
CA ILE A 30 15.94 -3.21 -3.22
C ILE A 30 14.73 -4.15 -3.37
N ILE A 31 14.96 -5.47 -3.40
CA ILE A 31 13.87 -6.45 -3.53
C ILE A 31 12.92 -6.36 -2.35
N LYS A 32 13.45 -6.18 -1.14
CA LYS A 32 12.62 -5.98 0.06
C LYS A 32 11.74 -4.74 -0.05
N GLN A 33 12.30 -3.63 -0.51
CA GLN A 33 11.57 -2.37 -0.68
C GLN A 33 10.47 -2.50 -1.73
N VAL A 34 10.77 -3.07 -2.89
CA VAL A 34 9.80 -3.27 -3.98
C VAL A 34 8.60 -4.10 -3.50
N ARG A 35 8.85 -5.21 -2.80
CA ARG A 35 7.75 -6.04 -2.26
C ARG A 35 6.90 -5.29 -1.24
N MET A 36 7.51 -4.45 -0.42
CA MET A 36 6.77 -3.61 0.53
C MET A 36 5.87 -2.63 -0.21
N ASP A 37 6.40 -1.94 -1.23
CA ASP A 37 5.65 -0.98 -2.03
C ASP A 37 4.49 -1.65 -2.79
N GLU A 38 4.71 -2.84 -3.35
CA GLU A 38 3.67 -3.66 -3.99
C GLU A 38 2.56 -4.04 -3.00
N TYR A 39 2.92 -4.47 -1.79
CA TYR A 39 1.95 -4.81 -0.75
C TYR A 39 1.10 -3.60 -0.36
N GLN A 40 1.74 -2.44 -0.15
CA GLN A 40 1.07 -1.19 0.19
C GLN A 40 0.12 -0.73 -0.91
N LEU A 41 0.55 -0.84 -2.18
CA LEU A 41 -0.28 -0.50 -3.33
C LEU A 41 -1.48 -1.45 -3.46
N SER A 42 -1.27 -2.75 -3.25
CA SER A 42 -2.32 -3.76 -3.28
C SER A 42 -3.35 -3.52 -2.17
N LEU A 43 -2.90 -3.23 -0.95
CA LEU A 43 -3.77 -2.91 0.18
C LEU A 43 -4.61 -1.66 -0.10
N LYS A 44 -3.97 -0.58 -0.60
CA LYS A 44 -4.68 0.66 -0.95
C LYS A 44 -5.78 0.40 -1.99
N ARG A 45 -5.46 -0.33 -3.07
CA ARG A 45 -6.44 -0.67 -4.12
C ARG A 45 -7.63 -1.45 -3.55
N GLU A 46 -7.37 -2.42 -2.68
CA GLU A 46 -8.45 -3.23 -2.10
C GLU A 46 -9.36 -2.43 -1.17
N ILE A 47 -8.79 -1.52 -0.37
CA ILE A 47 -9.55 -0.58 0.45
C ILE A 47 -10.39 0.36 -0.41
N GLU A 48 -9.83 0.87 -1.51
CA GLU A 48 -10.56 1.75 -2.44
C GLU A 48 -11.68 1.01 -3.17
N LEU A 49 -11.46 -0.24 -3.58
CA LEU A 49 -12.50 -1.09 -4.18
C LEU A 49 -13.63 -1.38 -3.19
N GLU A 50 -13.29 -1.73 -1.95
CA GLU A 50 -14.28 -1.96 -0.90
C GLU A 50 -15.07 -0.67 -0.60
N LEU A 51 -14.40 0.48 -0.54
CA LEU A 51 -15.06 1.77 -0.37
C LEU A 51 -16.01 2.05 -1.54
N HIS A 52 -15.59 1.75 -2.78
CA HIS A 52 -16.41 1.92 -3.97
C HIS A 52 -17.66 1.03 -3.92
N ASP A 53 -17.51 -0.26 -3.61
CA ASP A 53 -18.62 -1.20 -3.50
C ASP A 53 -19.62 -0.78 -2.41
N GLN A 54 -19.12 -0.36 -1.23
CA GLN A 54 -19.97 0.17 -0.17
C GLN A 54 -20.68 1.42 -0.65
N LEU A 55 -19.96 2.42 -1.14
CA LEU A 55 -20.55 3.67 -1.60
C LEU A 55 -21.62 3.42 -2.67
N GLN A 56 -21.40 2.49 -3.60
CA GLN A 56 -22.36 2.12 -4.63
C GLN A 56 -23.65 1.53 -4.06
N TYR A 57 -23.56 0.66 -3.04
CA TYR A 57 -24.73 0.18 -2.31
C TYR A 57 -25.56 1.33 -1.73
N TYR A 58 -24.91 2.31 -1.09
CA TYR A 58 -25.60 3.47 -0.49
C TYR A 58 -26.12 4.46 -1.54
N LEU A 59 -25.45 4.61 -2.69
CA LEU A 59 -25.91 5.44 -3.80
C LEU A 59 -27.22 4.91 -4.42
N TRP A 60 -27.42 3.60 -4.41
CA TRP A 60 -28.64 2.94 -4.92
C TRP A 60 -29.76 2.86 -3.88
N ALA A 61 -29.41 2.63 -2.61
CA ALA A 61 -30.37 2.52 -1.50
C ALA A 61 -30.66 3.87 -0.80
N TYR A 62 -30.18 4.99 -1.36
CA TYR A 62 -30.13 6.31 -0.73
C TYR A 62 -31.44 6.78 -0.08
N ARG A 63 -32.59 6.37 -0.61
CA ARG A 63 -33.90 6.82 -0.13
C ARG A 63 -34.29 6.26 1.25
N ASP A 64 -33.67 5.16 1.68
CA ASP A 64 -34.09 4.42 2.89
C ASP A 64 -33.07 4.46 4.04
N ILE A 65 -32.06 5.33 3.96
CA ILE A 65 -30.89 5.28 4.85
C ILE A 65 -30.68 6.60 5.62
N THR A 66 -30.55 6.50 6.95
CA THR A 66 -30.17 7.63 7.80
C THR A 66 -28.66 7.80 7.86
N LEU A 67 -28.17 8.92 7.34
CA LEU A 67 -26.75 9.33 7.33
C LEU A 67 -26.47 10.28 8.52
N PRO A 68 -25.23 10.35 9.05
CA PRO A 68 -24.03 9.64 8.61
C PRO A 68 -23.89 8.22 9.17
N ILE A 69 -23.21 7.34 8.44
CA ILE A 69 -22.94 5.95 8.86
C ILE A 69 -21.44 5.76 8.97
N THR A 70 -21.00 5.12 10.05
CA THR A 70 -19.61 4.69 10.22
C THR A 70 -19.55 3.17 10.39
N ILE A 71 -18.68 2.51 9.63
CA ILE A 71 -18.53 1.06 9.60
C ILE A 71 -17.05 0.74 9.73
N SER A 72 -16.68 -0.11 10.67
CA SER A 72 -15.34 -0.69 10.70
C SER A 72 -15.33 -2.03 9.97
N LYS A 73 -14.39 -2.21 9.05
CA LYS A 73 -14.17 -3.49 8.37
C LYS A 73 -12.68 -3.81 8.32
N LYS A 74 -12.37 -5.10 8.43
CA LYS A 74 -11.00 -5.59 8.33
C LYS A 74 -10.69 -5.93 6.86
N VAL A 75 -9.77 -5.20 6.25
CA VAL A 75 -9.30 -5.40 4.87
C VAL A 75 -7.85 -5.87 4.93
N LYS A 76 -7.54 -7.06 4.39
CA LYS A 76 -6.17 -7.65 4.42
C LYS A 76 -5.45 -7.55 5.77
N MET A 77 -6.22 -7.82 6.85
CA MET A 77 -5.78 -7.77 8.25
C MET A 77 -5.59 -6.37 8.87
N LYS A 78 -5.82 -5.29 8.14
CA LYS A 78 -5.85 -3.92 8.66
C LYS A 78 -7.29 -3.50 8.97
N GLU A 79 -7.47 -2.79 10.08
CA GLU A 79 -8.75 -2.14 10.36
C GLU A 79 -8.86 -0.86 9.52
N ALA A 80 -9.96 -0.78 8.77
CA ALA A 80 -10.34 0.38 8.00
C ALA A 80 -11.71 0.86 8.48
N TYR A 81 -11.82 2.17 8.69
CA TYR A 81 -13.02 2.84 9.15
C TYR A 81 -13.63 3.59 7.98
N PHE A 82 -14.79 3.13 7.54
CA PHE A 82 -15.56 3.69 6.45
C PHE A 82 -16.59 4.66 7.04
N THR A 83 -16.70 5.84 6.48
CA THR A 83 -17.65 6.88 6.87
C THR A 83 -18.40 7.35 5.65
N ILE A 84 -19.72 7.32 5.70
CA ILE A 84 -20.59 7.75 4.60
C ILE A 84 -21.43 8.90 5.08
N ASN A 85 -21.25 10.05 4.44
CA ASN A 85 -21.87 11.32 4.78
C ASN A 85 -22.63 11.86 3.56
N GLN A 86 -23.74 12.52 3.80
CA GLN A 86 -24.32 13.39 2.78
C GLN A 86 -23.63 14.75 2.86
N ARG A 87 -23.06 15.18 1.74
CA ARG A 87 -22.49 16.52 1.59
C ARG A 87 -23.19 17.20 0.42
N ASP A 88 -24.05 18.16 0.75
CA ASP A 88 -24.91 18.85 -0.19
C ASP A 88 -25.81 17.86 -0.97
N ASN A 89 -25.61 17.76 -2.29
CA ASN A 89 -26.32 16.85 -3.20
C ASN A 89 -25.51 15.59 -3.54
N LEU A 90 -24.39 15.36 -2.87
CA LEU A 90 -23.48 14.24 -3.09
C LEU A 90 -23.42 13.34 -1.86
N LEU A 91 -23.22 12.06 -2.11
CA LEU A 91 -22.76 11.13 -1.08
C LEU A 91 -21.23 11.12 -1.09
N GLU A 92 -20.64 11.40 0.07
CA GLU A 92 -19.22 11.29 0.35
C GLU A 92 -18.99 10.00 1.13
N GLY A 93 -18.25 9.06 0.54
CA GLY A 93 -17.71 7.90 1.24
C GLY A 93 -16.22 8.12 1.50
N CYS A 94 -15.81 8.19 2.75
CA CYS A 94 -14.41 8.24 3.15
C CYS A 94 -14.00 6.95 3.84
N VAL A 95 -12.74 6.57 3.71
CA VAL A 95 -12.14 5.47 4.48
C VAL A 95 -10.82 5.92 5.09
N GLU A 96 -10.65 5.59 6.36
CA GLU A 96 -9.46 5.86 7.16
C GLU A 96 -8.83 4.54 7.61
N TRP A 97 -7.53 4.38 7.38
CA TRP A 97 -6.79 3.20 7.84
C TRP A 97 -5.39 3.59 8.29
N GLN A 98 -4.81 2.78 9.18
CA GLN A 98 -3.48 3.02 9.68
C GLN A 98 -2.43 2.26 8.86
N ASN A 99 -1.45 3.01 8.34
CA ASN A 99 -0.32 2.43 7.63
C ASN A 99 0.72 1.82 8.60
N GLU A 100 1.71 1.10 8.08
CA GLU A 100 2.79 0.51 8.88
C GLU A 100 3.60 1.54 9.66
N ASP A 101 3.73 2.76 9.13
CA ASP A 101 4.37 3.89 9.81
C ASP A 101 3.49 4.55 10.89
N LYS A 102 2.39 3.89 11.28
CA LYS A 102 1.36 4.41 12.20
C LYS A 102 0.67 5.69 11.74
N THR A 103 0.91 6.11 10.50
CA THR A 103 0.24 7.26 9.87
C THR A 103 -1.15 6.86 9.40
N THR A 104 -2.17 7.64 9.81
CA THR A 104 -3.53 7.45 9.31
C THR A 104 -3.63 8.00 7.90
N LYS A 105 -3.95 7.14 6.95
CA LYS A 105 -4.28 7.53 5.58
C LYS A 105 -5.79 7.63 5.46
N ARG A 106 -6.24 8.65 4.73
CA ARG A 106 -7.64 8.88 4.39
C ARG A 106 -7.78 8.98 2.88
N THR A 107 -8.76 8.29 2.32
CA THR A 107 -9.19 8.51 0.93
C THR A 107 -10.70 8.69 0.91
N CYS A 108 -11.20 9.54 0.02
CA CYS A 108 -12.63 9.82 -0.10
C CYS A 108 -13.05 9.72 -1.56
N LEU A 109 -14.22 9.13 -1.76
CA LEU A 109 -14.91 9.02 -3.03
C LEU A 109 -16.25 9.75 -2.94
N TYR A 110 -16.70 10.26 -4.08
CA TYR A 110 -17.92 11.05 -4.20
C TYR A 110 -18.81 10.44 -5.26
N GLY A 111 -20.12 10.44 -5.03
CA GLY A 111 -21.09 9.97 -6.00
C GLY A 111 -22.41 10.72 -5.93
N TYR A 112 -23.07 10.84 -7.08
CA TYR A 112 -24.45 11.32 -7.14
C TYR A 112 -25.40 10.17 -6.84
N PRO A 113 -26.29 10.29 -5.85
CA PRO A 113 -27.29 9.27 -5.60
C PRO A 113 -28.17 9.08 -6.85
N SER A 114 -28.50 7.84 -7.17
CA SER A 114 -29.42 7.57 -8.28
C SER A 114 -30.78 8.17 -7.93
N LYS A 115 -31.36 8.92 -8.88
CA LYS A 115 -32.74 9.40 -8.77
C LYS A 115 -33.71 8.23 -8.67
#